data_AF-A0A453HD08-F1
#
_entry.id   AF-A0A453HD08-F1
#
_cell.length_a   1.000
_cell.length_b   1.000
_cell.length_c   1.000
_cell.angle_alpha   90.00
_cell.angle_beta   90.00
_cell.angle_gamma   90.00
#
_symmetry.space_group_name_H-M   'P 1'
#
loop_
_entity.id
_entity.type
_entity.pdbx_description
1 polymer ?
#
loop_
_entity_poly.entity_id
_entity_poly.type
_entity_poly.pdbx_seq_one_letter_code
_entity_poly.pdbx_strand_id
1 'polypeptide(L)' 'IWLARNRATFEKKLIKTPFEIVFSICSFLLYWTGLQQGGDIDKLRSGAKMIRASTMHLMRVCNDA' A
#
# COMPACT_ATOMS: atom_id res chain seq x y z
N ILE A 1 5.63 -0.98 5.61
CA ILE A 1 6.53 0.21 5.57
C ILE A 1 7.79 -0.03 6.40
N TRP A 2 7.68 -0.24 7.72
CA TRP A 2 8.84 -0.45 8.59
C TRP A 2 9.78 -1.57 8.11
N LEU A 3 9.22 -2.73 7.74
CA LEU A 3 10.01 -3.85 7.20
C LEU A 3 10.75 -3.48 5.90
N ALA A 4 10.10 -2.78 4.98
CA ALA A 4 10.73 -2.36 3.72
C ALA A 4 11.87 -1.36 3.98
N ARG A 5 11.66 -0.39 4.88
CA ARG A 5 12.69 0.55 5.33
C ARG A 5 13.89 -0.18 5.93
N ASN A 6 13.63 -1.11 6.86
CA ASN A 6 14.71 -1.85 7.51
C ASN A 6 15.50 -2.72 6.53
N ARG A 7 14.82 -3.37 5.57
CA ARG A 7 15.49 -4.12 4.50
C ARG A 7 16.37 -3.22 3.64
N ALA A 8 15.92 -2.02 3.31
CA ALA A 8 16.74 -1.06 2.57
C ALA A 8 17.95 -0.58 3.39
N THR A 9 17.76 -0.26 4.67
CA THR A 9 18.82 0.28 5.54
C THR A 9 19.84 -0.78 5.98
N PHE A 10 19.37 -1.91 6.49
CA PHE A 10 20.21 -2.92 7.15
C PHE A 10 20.61 -4.06 6.21
N GLU A 11 19.75 -4.44 5.26
CA GLU A 11 20.02 -5.54 4.32
C GLU A 11 20.46 -5.05 2.94
N LYS A 12 20.57 -3.72 2.75
CA LYS A 12 20.90 -3.07 1.46
C LYS A 12 20.02 -3.52 0.29
N LYS A 13 18.79 -3.95 0.58
CA LYS A 13 17.81 -4.36 -0.45
C LYS A 13 17.19 -3.13 -1.08
N LEU A 14 17.48 -2.91 -2.37
CA LEU A 14 16.92 -1.80 -3.13
C LEU A 14 15.39 -1.96 -3.25
N ILE A 15 14.67 -0.87 -2.94
CA ILE A 15 13.25 -0.74 -3.26
C ILE A 15 13.19 -0.29 -4.71
N LYS A 16 12.68 -1.16 -5.60
CA LYS A 16 12.72 -0.92 -7.04
C LYS A 16 11.75 0.17 -7.48
N THR A 17 10.64 0.28 -6.77
CA THR A 17 9.61 1.29 -7.05
C THR A 17 8.86 1.69 -5.78
N PRO A 18 8.50 2.97 -5.61
CA PRO A 18 7.65 3.39 -4.49
C PRO A 18 6.29 2.68 -4.48
N PHE A 19 5.81 2.21 -5.63
CA PHE A 19 4.53 1.50 -5.75
C PHE A 19 4.51 0.20 -4.94
N GLU A 20 5.63 -0.51 -4.80
CA GLU A 20 5.73 -1.72 -3.96
C GLU A 20 5.39 -1.45 -2.49
N ILE A 21 5.78 -0.26 -1.98
CA ILE A 21 5.46 0.16 -0.61
C ILE A 21 3.95 0.42 -0.50
N VAL A 22 3.37 1.15 -1.46
CA VAL A 22 1.95 1.53 -1.42
C VAL A 22 1.03 0.31 -1.57
N PHE A 23 1.36 -0.63 -2.45
CA PHE A 23 0.61 -1.88 -2.55
C PHE A 23 0.73 -2.73 -1.28
N SER A 24 1.91 -2.74 -0.63
CA SER A 24 2.05 -3.38 0.68
C SER A 24 1.13 -2.75 1.72
N ILE A 25 1.04 -1.41 1.76
CA ILE A 25 0.11 -0.68 2.66
C ILE A 25 -1.34 -1.10 2.37
N CYS A 26 -1.75 -1.16 1.09
CA CYS A 26 -3.10 -1.58 0.72
C CYS A 26 -3.43 -2.99 1.24
N SER A 27 -2.49 -3.93 1.13
CA SER A 27 -2.65 -5.28 1.67
C SER A 27 -2.83 -5.29 3.19
N PHE A 28 -2.04 -4.49 3.93
CA PHE A 28 -2.20 -4.36 5.38
C PHE A 28 -3.52 -3.72 5.77
N LEU A 29 -3.94 -2.64 5.10
CA LEU A 29 -5.22 -1.98 5.40
C LEU A 29 -6.39 -2.95 5.16
N LEU A 30 -6.37 -3.72 4.07
CA LEU A 30 -7.39 -4.73 3.80
C LEU A 30 -7.40 -5.83 4.85
N TYR A 31 -6.23 -6.32 5.27
CA TYR A 31 -6.13 -7.28 6.37
C TYR A 31 -6.70 -6.71 7.68
N TRP A 32 -6.36 -5.46 8.01
CA TRP A 32 -6.85 -4.77 9.20
C TRP A 32 -8.36 -4.52 9.18
N THR A 33 -9.04 -4.58 8.03
CA THR A 33 -10.52 -4.54 8.01
C THR A 33 -11.13 -5.68 8.80
N GLY A 34 -10.49 -6.85 8.86
CA GLY A 34 -10.93 -7.98 9.68
C GLY A 34 -10.70 -7.78 11.19
N LEU A 35 -9.93 -6.76 11.57
CA LEU A 35 -9.65 -6.41 12.97
C LEU A 35 -10.54 -5.26 13.47
N GLN A 36 -11.27 -4.57 12.58
CA GLN A 36 -12.15 -3.47 12.96
C GLN A 36 -13.55 -3.96 13.35
N GLN A 37 -14.30 -3.10 14.03
CA GLN A 37 -15.69 -3.35 14.41
C GLN A 37 -16.62 -2.27 13.82
N GLY A 38 -17.87 -2.65 13.56
CA GLY A 38 -18.91 -1.73 13.09
C GLY A 38 -18.54 -1.01 11.78
N GLY A 39 -18.94 0.26 11.68
CA GLY A 39 -18.80 1.06 10.46
C GLY A 39 -17.37 1.39 10.04
N ASP A 40 -16.36 1.11 10.88
CA ASP A 40 -14.96 1.36 10.54
C ASP A 40 -14.39 0.31 9.60
N ILE A 41 -15.00 -0.88 9.52
CA ILE A 41 -14.67 -1.93 8.54
C ILE A 41 -14.83 -1.37 7.11
N ASP A 42 -16.00 -0.78 6.82
CA ASP A 42 -16.33 -0.31 5.47
C ASP A 42 -15.54 0.94 5.11
N LYS A 43 -15.33 1.87 6.06
CA LYS A 43 -14.47 3.03 5.84
C LYS A 43 -13.04 2.62 5.49
N LEU A 44 -12.45 1.73 6.28
CA LEU A 44 -11.08 1.25 6.07
C LEU A 44 -10.96 0.49 4.75
N ARG A 45 -11.93 -0.37 4.43
CA ARG A 45 -11.98 -1.13 3.17
C ARG A 45 -12.11 -0.19 1.97
N SER A 46 -12.99 0.80 2.05
CA SER A 46 -13.20 1.78 0.97
C SER A 46 -11.94 2.61 0.74
N GLY A 47 -11.35 3.15 1.82
CA GLY A 47 -10.09 3.90 1.74
C GLY A 47 -8.95 3.08 1.13
N ALA A 48 -8.78 1.82 1.53
CA ALA A 48 -7.78 0.94 0.94
C ALA A 48 -7.98 0.71 -0.56
N LYS A 49 -9.24 0.53 -1.01
CA LYS A 49 -9.58 0.41 -2.44
C LYS A 49 -9.29 1.69 -3.21
N MET A 50 -9.59 2.86 -2.64
CA MET A 50 -9.32 4.16 -3.26
C MET A 50 -7.82 4.41 -3.44
N ILE A 51 -7.01 4.13 -2.42
CA ILE A 51 -5.55 4.26 -2.50
C ILE A 51 -5.02 3.33 -3.60
N ARG A 52 -5.45 2.07 -3.63
CA ARG A 52 -5.04 1.11 -4.65
C ARG A 52 -5.39 1.59 -6.07
N ALA A 53 -6.62 2.06 -6.29
CA ALA A 53 -7.07 2.55 -7.60
C ALA A 53 -6.26 3.77 -8.07
N SER A 54 -6.07 4.74 -7.19
CA SER A 54 -5.31 5.96 -7.48
C SER A 54 -3.84 5.64 -7.77
N THR A 55 -3.26 4.69 -7.03
CA THR A 55 -1.88 4.22 -7.22
C THR A 55 -1.72 3.50 -8.56
N MET A 56 -2.68 2.65 -8.93
CA MET A 56 -2.69 2.00 -10.26
C MET A 56 -2.79 3.03 -11.39
N HIS A 57 -3.59 4.07 -11.23
CA HIS A 57 -3.68 5.15 -12.20
C HIS A 57 -2.35 5.90 -12.33
N LEU A 58 -1.76 6.32 -11.20
CA LEU A 58 -0.47 7.01 -11.19
C LEU A 58 0.65 6.15 -11.80
N MET A 59 0.69 4.85 -11.49
CA MET A 59 1.68 3.94 -12.06
C MET A 59 1.58 3.84 -13.58
N ARG A 60 0.37 3.88 -14.15
CA ARG A 60 0.18 3.92 -15.60
C ARG A 60 0.70 5.23 -16.18
N VAL A 61 0.29 6.36 -15.61
CA VAL A 61 0.75 7.69 -16.03
C VAL A 61 2.28 7.80 -16.00
N CYS A 62 2.94 7.25 -14.99
CA CYS A 62 4.41 7.23 -14.91
C CYS A 62 5.08 6.26 -15.87
N ASN A 63 4.41 5.18 -16.30
CA ASN A 63 4.95 4.24 -17.28
C ASN A 63 4.77 4.73 -18.73
N ASP A 64 3.78 5.59 -18.96
CA ASP A 64 3.47 6.19 -20.26
C ASP A 64 4.21 7.54 -20.49
N ALA A 65 5.02 7.98 -19.53
CA ALA A 65 5.82 9.22 -19.55
C ALA A 65 7.30 8.95 -19.83
#